data_AF-A0A2T5GL96-F1
#
_entry.id   AF-A0A2T5GL96-F1
#
_cell.length_a   1.000
_cell.length_b   1.000
_cell.length_c   1.000
_cell.angle_alpha   90.00
_cell.angle_beta   90.00
_cell.angle_gamma   90.00
#
_symmetry.space_group_name_H-M   'P 1'
#
loop_
_entity.id
_entity.type
_entity.pdbx_description
1 polymer ?
#
loop_
_entity_poly.entity_id
_entity_poly.type
_entity_poly.pdbx_seq_one_letter_code
_entity_poly.pdbx_strand_id
1 'polypeptide(L)'
;MKPGPILGFVMDLFGLRPDPYPDGFGQSAIEDARYYLRSRQCRKMQVEWRRPLPEDREAWDTHPLVSRFADDLLALADVDGRAWIVKDRMWSGWPDPPEYAFFVMEGDTVWAVADFDRWPTNWFLPPIAT
;
A
#
# COMPACT_ATOMS: atom_id res chain seq x y z
N MET A 1 -21.95 -3.40 29.74
CA MET A 1 -22.59 -4.63 29.22
C MET A 1 -21.74 -5.10 28.05
N LYS A 2 -21.07 -6.27 28.13
CA LYS A 2 -20.25 -6.75 27.01
C LYS A 2 -21.19 -7.25 25.89
N PRO A 3 -21.03 -6.81 24.63
CA PRO A 3 -21.85 -7.34 23.55
C PRO A 3 -21.63 -8.85 23.41
N GLY A 4 -22.71 -9.58 23.08
CA GLY A 4 -22.64 -11.02 22.83
C GLY A 4 -21.71 -11.35 21.65
N PRO A 5 -21.18 -12.59 21.58
CA PRO A 5 -20.11 -12.97 20.65
C PRO A 5 -20.45 -12.74 19.17
N ILE A 6 -21.71 -12.87 18.80
CA ILE A 6 -22.21 -12.64 17.43
C ILE A 6 -22.21 -11.15 17.08
N LEU A 7 -22.63 -10.29 18.01
CA LEU A 7 -22.65 -8.85 17.80
C LEU A 7 -21.23 -8.27 17.77
N GLY A 8 -20.31 -8.84 18.55
CA GLY A 8 -18.89 -8.52 18.47
C GLY A 8 -18.28 -8.86 17.11
N PHE A 9 -18.55 -10.06 16.59
CA PHE A 9 -18.07 -10.49 15.27
C PHE A 9 -18.59 -9.62 14.12
N VAL A 10 -19.88 -9.25 14.15
CA VAL A 10 -20.46 -8.34 13.16
C VAL A 10 -19.85 -6.95 13.27
N MET A 11 -19.69 -6.41 14.47
CA MET A 11 -19.05 -5.10 14.66
C MET A 11 -17.58 -5.09 14.18
N ASP A 12 -16.84 -6.18 14.39
CA ASP A 12 -15.47 -6.34 13.89
C ASP A 12 -15.46 -6.42 12.34
N LEU A 13 -16.40 -7.16 11.73
CA LEU A 13 -16.54 -7.26 10.26
C LEU A 13 -16.85 -5.91 9.60
N PHE A 14 -17.55 -5.02 10.29
CA PHE A 14 -17.97 -3.70 9.80
C PHE A 14 -17.11 -2.54 10.31
N GLY A 15 -16.06 -2.78 11.10
CA GLY A 15 -15.17 -1.72 11.62
C GLY A 15 -15.86 -0.74 12.57
N LEU A 16 -16.83 -1.21 13.37
CA LEU A 16 -17.65 -0.35 14.26
C LEU A 16 -17.05 -0.17 15.68
N ARG A 17 -15.82 -0.62 15.92
CA ARG A 17 -15.12 -0.46 17.21
C ARG A 17 -14.13 0.71 17.18
N PRO A 18 -13.94 1.44 18.31
CA PRO A 18 -12.95 2.50 18.41
C PRO A 18 -11.52 1.94 18.36
N ASP A 19 -10.67 2.69 17.67
CA ASP A 19 -9.42 2.26 17.04
C ASP A 19 -8.18 2.43 17.94
N PRO A 20 -7.33 1.40 18.13
CA PRO A 20 -6.03 1.53 18.78
C PRO A 20 -4.89 2.01 17.86
N TYR A 21 -5.05 2.00 16.53
CA TYR A 21 -4.07 2.43 15.52
C TYR A 21 -4.73 3.24 14.40
N PRO A 22 -4.59 4.58 14.39
CA PRO A 22 -5.28 5.49 13.47
C PRO A 22 -4.88 5.36 11.99
N ASP A 23 -4.06 4.36 11.63
CA ASP A 23 -3.48 4.19 10.30
C ASP A 23 -4.38 3.41 9.31
N GLY A 24 -5.46 2.80 9.79
CA GLY A 24 -6.53 2.23 8.95
C GLY A 24 -6.16 0.95 8.18
N PHE A 25 -5.13 0.21 8.59
CA PHE A 25 -4.64 -0.94 7.81
C PHE A 25 -5.21 -2.30 8.29
N GLY A 26 -5.90 -3.02 7.39
CA GLY A 26 -6.20 -4.46 7.53
C GLY A 26 -7.15 -4.86 8.66
N GLN A 27 -8.10 -3.98 9.02
CA GLN A 27 -8.87 -4.14 10.26
C GLN A 27 -10.24 -4.82 10.05
N SER A 28 -10.77 -4.84 8.83
CA SER A 28 -12.05 -5.48 8.52
C SER A 28 -12.11 -6.02 7.09
N ALA A 29 -12.94 -7.05 6.86
CA ALA A 29 -13.10 -7.62 5.53
C ALA A 29 -13.62 -6.60 4.49
N ILE A 30 -14.37 -5.59 4.93
CA ILE A 30 -14.84 -4.49 4.07
C ILE A 30 -13.69 -3.59 3.65
N GLU A 31 -12.77 -3.33 4.57
CA GLU A 31 -11.58 -2.54 4.29
C GLU A 31 -10.61 -3.31 3.38
N ASP A 32 -10.41 -4.60 3.62
CA ASP A 32 -9.65 -5.47 2.73
C ASP A 32 -10.27 -5.49 1.31
N ALA A 33 -11.60 -5.60 1.21
CA ALA A 33 -12.30 -5.54 -0.07
C ALA A 33 -12.12 -4.16 -0.73
N ARG A 34 -12.14 -3.07 0.05
CA ARG A 34 -11.91 -1.70 -0.46
C ARG A 34 -10.50 -1.55 -1.01
N TYR A 35 -9.48 -2.04 -0.29
CA TYR A 35 -8.09 -2.02 -0.74
C TYR A 35 -7.88 -2.88 -1.99
N TYR A 36 -8.50 -4.06 -2.05
CA TYR A 36 -8.49 -4.89 -3.24
C TYR A 36 -9.12 -4.21 -4.45
N LEU A 37 -10.29 -3.57 -4.28
CA LEU A 37 -10.95 -2.87 -5.37
C LEU A 37 -10.16 -1.65 -5.85
N ARG A 38 -9.64 -0.85 -4.92
CA ARG A 38 -8.83 0.34 -5.23
C ARG A 38 -7.52 -0.03 -5.90
N SER A 39 -6.79 -1.03 -5.40
CA SER A 39 -5.57 -1.50 -6.05
C SER A 39 -5.83 -2.05 -7.45
N ARG A 40 -6.94 -2.77 -7.66
CA ARG A 40 -7.36 -3.22 -9.00
C ARG A 40 -7.70 -2.06 -9.92
N GLN A 41 -8.25 -0.96 -9.40
CA GLN A 41 -8.46 0.27 -10.17
C GLN A 41 -7.13 0.94 -10.52
N CYS A 42 -6.19 1.06 -9.56
CA CYS A 42 -4.87 1.62 -9.80
C CYS A 42 -4.12 0.92 -10.93
N ARG A 43 -4.15 -0.41 -10.92
CA ARG A 43 -3.51 -1.25 -11.95
C ARG A 43 -4.08 -1.06 -13.35
N LYS A 44 -5.17 -0.31 -13.54
CA LYS A 44 -5.73 0.04 -14.87
C LYS A 44 -5.33 1.43 -15.33
N MET A 45 -4.76 2.25 -14.45
CA MET A 45 -4.37 3.62 -14.75
C MET A 45 -2.97 3.65 -15.36
N GLN A 46 -2.79 4.44 -16.41
CA GLN A 46 -1.46 4.77 -16.91
C GLN A 46 -0.83 5.77 -15.94
N VAL A 47 0.37 5.46 -15.49
CA VAL A 47 1.08 6.24 -14.48
C VAL A 47 2.47 6.58 -15.00
N GLU A 48 2.83 7.86 -14.92
CA GLU A 48 4.18 8.32 -15.20
C GLU A 48 5.04 8.13 -13.95
N TRP A 49 5.65 6.96 -13.87
CA TRP A 49 6.57 6.63 -12.79
C TRP A 49 7.88 7.40 -12.94
N ARG A 50 8.32 8.04 -11.86
CA ARG A 50 9.64 8.66 -11.74
C ARG A 50 10.52 7.89 -10.78
N ARG A 51 11.83 8.08 -10.95
CA ARG A 51 12.82 7.59 -10.00
C ARG A 51 12.73 8.41 -8.69
N PRO A 52 12.90 7.76 -7.53
CA PRO A 52 13.03 8.47 -6.26
C PRO A 52 14.34 9.26 -6.20
N LEU A 53 14.24 10.50 -5.74
CA LEU A 53 15.36 11.35 -5.35
C LEU A 53 15.85 10.95 -3.94
N PRO A 54 17.03 11.40 -3.51
CA PRO A 54 17.52 11.12 -2.15
C PRO A 54 16.56 11.58 -1.04
N GLU A 55 15.93 12.74 -1.21
CA GLU A 55 14.94 13.29 -0.29
C GLU A 55 13.66 12.45 -0.19
N ASP A 56 13.23 11.83 -1.29
CA ASP A 56 12.09 10.92 -1.29
C ASP A 56 12.40 9.66 -0.46
N ARG A 57 13.62 9.13 -0.59
CA ARG A 57 14.05 7.95 0.16
C ARG A 57 14.02 8.25 1.65
N GLU A 58 14.60 9.37 2.07
CA GLU A 58 14.55 9.80 3.46
C GLU A 58 13.11 9.92 3.99
N ALA A 59 12.21 10.51 3.22
CA ALA A 59 10.81 10.65 3.61
C ALA A 59 10.10 9.30 3.78
N TRP A 60 10.25 8.38 2.83
CA TRP A 60 9.49 7.12 2.83
C TRP A 60 10.14 6.00 3.64
N ASP A 61 11.45 6.02 3.83
CA ASP A 61 12.17 5.07 4.68
C ASP A 61 11.99 5.39 6.17
N THR A 62 11.67 6.63 6.51
CA THR A 62 11.29 7.04 7.89
C THR A 62 9.79 7.03 8.13
N HIS A 63 8.97 6.82 7.09
CA HIS A 63 7.52 6.82 7.22
C HIS A 63 7.03 5.66 8.12
N PRO A 64 6.21 5.91 9.15
CA PRO A 64 5.86 4.90 10.17
C PRO A 64 5.23 3.61 9.64
N LEU A 65 4.47 3.70 8.54
CA LEU A 65 3.80 2.57 7.90
C LEU A 65 4.62 1.98 6.74
N VAL A 66 4.88 2.77 5.69
CA VAL A 66 5.55 2.34 4.45
C VAL A 66 6.91 1.67 4.70
N SER A 67 7.70 2.16 5.66
CA SER A 67 9.02 1.59 5.98
C SER A 67 9.00 0.14 6.47
N ARG A 68 7.85 -0.37 6.94
CA ARG A 68 7.74 -1.73 7.51
C ARG A 68 7.64 -2.84 6.46
N PHE A 69 7.23 -2.50 5.24
CA PHE A 69 6.71 -3.49 4.31
C PHE A 69 7.66 -3.87 3.18
N ALA A 70 8.73 -3.10 2.97
CA ALA A 70 9.71 -3.35 1.91
C ALA A 70 10.98 -2.52 2.15
N ASP A 71 12.07 -2.95 1.54
CA ASP A 71 13.39 -2.43 1.83
C ASP A 71 13.66 -1.16 1.02
N ASP A 72 13.58 -1.24 -0.31
CA ASP A 72 14.08 -0.21 -1.19
C ASP A 72 12.97 0.54 -1.92
N LEU A 73 13.02 1.87 -1.89
CA LEU A 73 12.13 2.70 -2.71
C LEU A 73 12.52 2.62 -4.19
N LEU A 74 11.63 2.09 -5.01
CA LEU A 74 11.88 1.77 -6.42
C LEU A 74 11.29 2.83 -7.35
N ALA A 75 10.03 3.20 -7.16
CA ALA A 75 9.34 4.14 -8.02
C ALA A 75 8.34 5.02 -7.25
N LEU A 76 8.17 6.24 -7.74
CA LEU A 76 7.19 7.19 -7.22
C LEU A 76 6.36 7.79 -8.36
N ALA A 77 5.13 8.16 -8.05
CA ALA A 77 4.33 9.04 -8.89
C ALA A 77 3.40 9.90 -8.02
N ASP A 78 3.01 11.05 -8.53
CA ASP A 78 1.88 11.82 -8.00
C ASP A 78 0.71 11.64 -8.98
N VAL A 79 -0.41 11.12 -8.48
CA VAL A 79 -1.62 10.93 -9.28
C VAL A 79 -2.80 11.45 -8.48
N ASP A 80 -3.44 12.50 -8.99
CA ASP A 80 -4.56 13.19 -8.35
C ASP A 80 -4.25 13.65 -6.90
N GLY A 81 -3.02 14.13 -6.66
CA GLY A 81 -2.57 14.59 -5.33
C GLY A 81 -2.33 13.46 -4.33
N ARG A 82 -2.21 12.22 -4.81
CA ARG A 82 -1.85 11.05 -4.00
C ARG A 82 -0.45 10.60 -4.36
N ALA A 83 0.33 10.26 -3.33
CA ALA A 83 1.65 9.69 -3.53
C ALA A 83 1.53 8.19 -3.80
N TRP A 84 1.92 7.76 -4.99
CA TRP A 84 1.97 6.38 -5.40
C TRP A 84 3.40 5.89 -5.26
N ILE A 85 3.58 4.78 -4.56
CA ILE A 85 4.88 4.32 -4.06
C ILE A 85 4.99 2.85 -4.42
N VAL A 86 6.06 2.48 -5.13
CA VAL A 86 6.46 1.08 -5.28
C VAL A 86 7.78 0.90 -4.56
N LYS A 87 7.81 -0.06 -3.64
CA LYS A 87 9.01 -0.53 -2.98
C LYS A 87 9.34 -1.96 -3.40
N ASP A 88 10.63 -2.26 -3.48
CA ASP A 88 11.18 -3.57 -3.77
C ASP A 88 11.56 -4.29 -2.46
N ARG A 89 11.30 -5.59 -2.41
CA ARG A 89 11.74 -6.50 -1.35
C ARG A 89 12.93 -7.28 -1.89
N MET A 90 14.11 -7.00 -1.36
CA MET A 90 15.34 -7.72 -1.72
C MET A 90 15.27 -9.22 -1.38
N TRP A 91 14.31 -9.61 -0.54
CA TRP A 91 14.01 -10.96 -0.09
C TRP A 91 12.60 -11.33 -0.59
N SER A 92 12.53 -11.90 -1.80
CA SER A 92 11.28 -12.34 -2.42
C SER A 92 11.43 -13.73 -3.06
N GLY A 93 10.30 -14.45 -3.15
CA GLY A 93 10.21 -15.80 -3.72
C GLY A 93 9.91 -16.88 -2.68
N TRP A 94 9.10 -17.89 -3.04
CA TRP A 94 8.52 -18.83 -2.08
C TRP A 94 9.56 -19.45 -1.12
N PRO A 95 9.36 -19.38 0.21
CA PRO A 95 8.14 -18.97 0.93
C PRO A 95 7.99 -17.47 1.22
N ASP A 96 8.90 -16.64 0.70
CA ASP A 96 8.98 -15.20 0.98
C ASP A 96 7.91 -14.37 0.24
N PRO A 97 7.67 -13.12 0.68
CA PRO A 97 6.64 -12.25 0.12
C PRO A 97 6.87 -11.92 -1.36
N PRO A 98 5.83 -11.41 -2.06
CA PRO A 98 5.97 -10.95 -3.44
C PRO A 98 7.00 -9.82 -3.57
N GLU A 99 7.67 -9.74 -4.72
CA GLU A 99 8.80 -8.83 -4.97
C GLU A 99 8.46 -7.36 -4.70
N TYR A 100 7.29 -6.88 -5.13
CA TYR A 100 6.93 -5.47 -5.02
C TYR A 100 5.80 -5.23 -4.03
N ALA A 101 5.99 -4.22 -3.20
CA ALA A 101 4.96 -3.64 -2.35
C ALA A 101 4.50 -2.30 -2.94
N PHE A 102 3.20 -2.12 -3.11
CA PHE A 102 2.62 -0.87 -3.62
C PHE A 102 1.71 -0.21 -2.61
N PHE A 103 1.89 1.10 -2.47
CA PHE A 103 1.10 1.98 -1.62
C PHE A 103 0.59 3.17 -2.42
N VAL A 104 -0.61 3.61 -2.08
CA VAL A 104 -1.12 4.93 -2.44
C VAL A 104 -1.45 5.65 -1.15
N MET A 105 -0.78 6.77 -0.92
CA MET A 105 -0.95 7.60 0.26
C MET A 105 -1.76 8.86 -0.07
N GLU A 106 -2.76 9.14 0.73
CA GLU A 106 -3.52 10.39 0.72
C GLU A 106 -3.21 11.12 2.04
N GLY A 107 -2.20 12.00 2.00
CA GLY A 107 -1.54 12.47 3.22
C GLY A 107 -0.90 11.32 3.99
N ASP A 108 -1.21 11.19 5.28
CA ASP A 108 -0.70 10.12 6.14
C ASP A 108 -1.57 8.85 6.14
N THR A 109 -2.63 8.81 5.32
CA THR A 109 -3.57 7.67 5.28
C THR A 109 -3.31 6.78 4.07
N VAL A 110 -3.35 5.46 4.28
CA VAL A 110 -3.30 4.49 3.19
C VAL A 110 -4.60 4.51 2.41
N TRP A 111 -4.56 4.94 1.16
CA TRP A 111 -5.70 4.90 0.27
C TRP A 111 -5.82 3.54 -0.43
N ALA A 112 -4.70 2.97 -0.88
CA ALA A 112 -4.64 1.62 -1.43
C ALA A 112 -3.30 0.95 -1.09
N VAL A 113 -3.34 -0.38 -0.96
CA VAL A 113 -2.17 -1.22 -0.80
C VAL A 113 -2.34 -2.48 -1.64
N ALA A 114 -1.25 -2.99 -2.21
CA ALA A 114 -1.20 -4.34 -2.77
C ALA A 114 0.23 -4.83 -2.94
N ASP A 115 0.39 -6.15 -2.96
CA ASP A 115 1.62 -6.81 -3.38
C ASP A 115 1.51 -7.33 -4.83
N PHE A 116 2.65 -7.45 -5.52
CA PHE A 116 2.75 -8.12 -6.82
C PHE A 116 4.17 -8.56 -7.15
N ASP A 117 4.29 -9.64 -7.95
CA ASP A 117 5.57 -10.11 -8.50
C ASP A 117 5.87 -9.56 -9.90
N ARG A 118 4.86 -8.96 -10.55
CA ARG A 118 5.00 -8.45 -11.92
C ARG A 118 4.33 -7.11 -12.04
N TRP A 119 5.05 -6.17 -12.62
CA TRP A 119 4.54 -4.85 -12.96
C TRP A 119 3.26 -4.99 -13.81
N PRO A 120 2.19 -4.24 -13.48
CA PRO A 120 1.02 -4.14 -14.34
C PRO A 120 1.40 -3.77 -15.76
N THR A 121 0.72 -4.36 -16.75
CA THR A 121 1.07 -4.23 -18.18
C THR A 121 1.07 -2.79 -18.71
N ASN A 122 0.30 -1.91 -18.07
CA ASN A 122 0.16 -0.50 -18.38
C ASN A 122 1.08 0.41 -17.55
N TRP A 123 1.91 -0.16 -16.70
CA TRP A 123 2.93 0.55 -15.94
C TRP A 123 4.30 0.25 -16.54
N PHE A 124 5.16 1.25 -16.53
CA PHE A 124 6.52 1.12 -16.97
C PHE A 124 7.44 1.46 -15.80
N LEU A 125 8.47 0.62 -15.61
CA LEU A 125 9.55 0.95 -14.69
C LEU A 125 10.17 2.29 -15.08
N PRO A 126 10.50 3.15 -14.10
CA PRO A 126 11.23 4.37 -14.40
C PRO A 126 12.57 4.02 -15.09
N PRO A 127 13.00 4.78 -16.10
CA PRO A 127 14.19 4.47 -16.86
C PRO A 127 15.43 4.43 -15.97
N ILE A 128 16.31 3.45 -16.24
CA ILE A 128 17.64 3.38 -15.62
C ILE A 128 18.43 4.60 -16.12
N ALA A 129 19.00 5.38 -15.19
CA ALA A 129 19.88 6.48 -15.57
C ALA A 129 21.12 5.91 -16.26
N THR A 130 21.29 6.24 -17.53
CA THR A 130 22.48 5.90 -18.34
C THR A 130 23.69 6.72 -17.93
#